data_AF-A0A1Y5ZEL7-F1
#
_entry.id   AF-A0A1Y5ZEL7-F1
#
_cell.length_a   1.000
_cell.length_b   1.000
_cell.length_c   1.000
_cell.angle_alpha   90.00
_cell.angle_beta   90.00
_cell.angle_gamma   90.00
#
_symmetry.space_group_name_H-M   'P 1'
#
loop_
_entity.id
_entity.type
_entity.pdbx_description
1 polymer ?
#
loop_
_entity_poly.entity_id
_entity_poly.type
_entity_poly.pdbx_seq_one_letter_code
_entity_poly.pdbx_strand_id
1 'polypeptide(L)'
;MKLLTLNTGIRNTQYSDVESLLKFFEGAKNYGILFYTADLKSLPLNEPFHIYHYSRKGSGGYQLAFPIPSALYHSLKINHYSLKWLNVFYQLYYQDTPPPPWQWKYWDTYIGENYVWIYKTE
;
A
#
# COMPACT_ATOMS: atom_id res chain seq x y z
N MET A 1 0.76 1.60 -7.65
CA MET A 1 0.54 3.06 -7.51
C MET A 1 -0.24 3.60 -8.70
N LYS A 2 -1.49 3.98 -8.46
CA LYS A 2 -2.30 4.81 -9.35
C LYS A 2 -2.68 6.06 -8.55
N LEU A 3 -2.66 7.23 -9.19
CA LEU A 3 -3.24 8.43 -8.60
C LEU A 3 -4.74 8.38 -8.87
N LEU A 4 -5.54 8.46 -7.82
CA LEU A 4 -7.00 8.43 -7.91
C LEU A 4 -7.58 9.59 -7.13
N THR A 5 -8.71 10.08 -7.59
CA THR A 5 -9.64 10.89 -6.79
C THR A 5 -10.87 10.04 -6.51
N LEU A 6 -11.64 10.34 -5.46
CA LEU A 6 -12.89 9.60 -5.21
C LEU A 6 -13.86 9.72 -6.41
N ASN A 7 -13.92 10.89 -7.05
CA ASN A 7 -14.72 11.11 -8.25
C ASN A 7 -14.29 10.25 -9.45
N THR A 8 -12.97 10.09 -9.68
CA THR A 8 -12.48 9.19 -10.73
C THR A 8 -12.63 7.72 -10.34
N GLY A 9 -12.64 7.40 -9.05
CA GLY A 9 -13.00 6.08 -8.53
C GLY A 9 -14.43 5.70 -8.90
N ILE A 10 -15.41 6.57 -8.62
CA ILE A 10 -16.83 6.33 -8.97
C ILE A 10 -17.00 6.16 -10.47
N ARG A 11 -16.43 7.07 -11.27
CA ARG A 11 -16.60 7.03 -12.74
C ARG A 11 -15.96 5.82 -13.42
N ASN A 12 -14.93 5.22 -12.80
CA ASN A 12 -14.16 4.11 -13.40
C ASN A 12 -14.43 2.76 -12.72
N THR A 13 -15.38 2.70 -11.78
CA THR A 13 -15.76 1.46 -11.09
C THR A 13 -17.26 1.20 -11.28
N GLN A 14 -17.69 0.01 -10.89
CA GLN A 14 -19.10 -0.38 -10.91
C GLN A 14 -19.93 0.26 -9.77
N TYR A 15 -19.32 1.09 -8.92
CA TYR A 15 -19.98 1.65 -7.74
C TYR A 15 -20.73 2.93 -8.10
N SER A 16 -22.02 2.96 -7.76
CA SER A 16 -22.94 4.06 -8.04
C SER A 16 -22.81 5.26 -7.11
N ASP A 17 -22.16 5.09 -5.96
CA ASP A 17 -22.08 6.08 -4.90
C ASP A 17 -20.75 6.01 -4.11
N VAL A 18 -20.42 7.12 -3.43
CA VAL A 18 -19.19 7.27 -2.65
C VAL A 18 -19.12 6.25 -1.51
N GLU A 19 -20.23 5.98 -0.82
CA GLU A 19 -20.24 5.12 0.37
C GLU A 19 -19.87 3.67 0.00
N SER A 20 -20.46 3.14 -1.07
CA SER A 20 -20.14 1.82 -1.60
C SER A 20 -18.68 1.73 -2.04
N LEU A 21 -18.15 2.77 -2.67
CA LEU A 21 -16.74 2.84 -3.07
C LEU A 21 -15.81 2.85 -1.85
N LEU A 22 -16.15 3.62 -0.81
CA LEU A 22 -15.40 3.65 0.45
C LEU A 22 -15.40 2.29 1.14
N LYS A 23 -16.55 1.62 1.23
CA LYS A 23 -16.66 0.26 1.78
C LYS A 23 -15.79 -0.74 1.02
N PHE A 24 -15.76 -0.64 -0.32
CA PHE A 24 -14.86 -1.46 -1.13
C PHE A 24 -13.38 -1.18 -0.81
N PHE A 25 -12.97 0.09 -0.77
CA PHE A 25 -11.58 0.43 -0.47
C PHE A 25 -11.16 -0.02 0.92
N GLU A 26 -11.99 0.20 1.94
CA GLU A 26 -11.73 -0.25 3.30
C GLU A 26 -11.66 -1.78 3.40
N GLY A 27 -12.60 -2.49 2.76
CA GLY A 27 -12.56 -3.95 2.68
C GLY A 27 -11.27 -4.44 2.03
N ALA A 28 -10.92 -3.92 0.86
CA ALA A 28 -9.70 -4.29 0.15
C ALA A 28 -8.42 -3.91 0.92
N LYS A 29 -8.43 -2.82 1.69
CA LYS A 29 -7.34 -2.43 2.58
C LYS A 29 -7.20 -3.40 3.75
N ASN A 30 -8.30 -3.79 4.40
CA ASN A 30 -8.31 -4.78 5.47
C ASN A 30 -7.75 -6.14 5.02
N TYR A 31 -8.08 -6.58 3.80
CA TYR A 31 -7.47 -7.79 3.22
C TYR A 31 -5.98 -7.61 2.82
N GLY A 32 -5.45 -6.38 2.83
CA GLY A 32 -4.11 -6.06 2.35
C GLY A 32 -3.97 -6.05 0.83
N ILE A 33 -5.07 -6.14 0.07
CA ILE A 33 -5.04 -6.11 -1.40
C ILE A 33 -4.66 -4.71 -1.89
N LEU A 34 -5.21 -3.70 -1.25
CA LEU A 34 -4.94 -2.29 -1.49
C LEU A 34 -4.25 -1.65 -0.29
N PHE A 35 -3.48 -0.60 -0.55
CA PHE A 35 -2.92 0.23 0.50
C PHE A 35 -2.92 1.70 0.11
N TYR A 36 -3.25 2.55 1.08
CA TYR A 36 -3.25 4.01 0.98
C TYR A 36 -3.17 4.59 2.39
N THR A 37 -2.52 5.74 2.53
CA THR A 37 -2.39 6.46 3.81
C THR A 37 -3.46 7.52 4.03
N ALA A 38 -4.14 7.95 2.96
CA ALA A 38 -5.19 8.97 3.03
C ALA A 38 -6.39 8.49 3.87
N ASP A 39 -6.96 9.40 4.67
CA ASP A 39 -8.25 9.19 5.32
C ASP A 39 -9.37 9.48 4.32
N LEU A 40 -9.87 8.44 3.66
CA LEU A 40 -10.86 8.57 2.59
C LEU A 40 -12.22 9.11 3.08
N LYS A 41 -12.51 9.07 4.38
CA LYS A 41 -13.77 9.59 4.93
C LYS A 41 -13.76 11.12 5.02
N SER A 42 -12.60 11.72 5.25
CA SER A 42 -12.42 13.17 5.32
C SER A 42 -11.86 13.77 4.03
N LEU A 43 -11.40 12.93 3.10
CA LEU A 43 -10.80 13.37 1.84
C LEU A 43 -11.83 14.06 0.92
N PRO A 44 -11.58 15.29 0.46
CA PRO A 44 -12.38 15.94 -0.58
C PRO A 44 -12.45 15.10 -1.86
N LEU A 45 -13.61 15.09 -2.51
CA LEU A 45 -13.88 14.22 -3.66
C LEU A 45 -12.90 14.35 -4.85
N ASN A 46 -12.31 15.54 -5.00
CA ASN A 46 -11.39 15.88 -6.07
C ASN A 46 -9.92 15.84 -5.62
N GLU A 47 -9.65 15.60 -4.35
CA GLU A 47 -8.28 15.52 -3.86
C GLU A 47 -7.65 14.19 -4.32
N PRO A 48 -6.48 14.23 -4.98
CA PRO A 48 -5.82 13.03 -5.43
C PRO A 48 -5.10 12.33 -4.27
N PHE A 49 -5.21 11.02 -4.22
CA PHE A 49 -4.46 10.18 -3.28
C PHE A 49 -3.79 9.02 -4.00
N HIS A 50 -2.74 8.50 -3.36
CA HIS A 50 -1.97 7.37 -3.87
C HIS A 50 -2.58 6.06 -3.40
N ILE A 51 -2.89 5.18 -4.34
CA ILE A 51 -3.29 3.81 -4.04
C ILE A 51 -2.28 2.79 -4.58
N TYR A 52 -1.92 1.84 -3.74
CA TYR A 52 -1.03 0.72 -4.05
C TYR A 52 -1.85 -0.57 -4.14
N HIS A 53 -1.43 -1.49 -5.00
CA HIS A 53 -2.08 -2.79 -5.18
C HIS A 53 -1.02 -3.88 -5.10
N TYR A 54 -1.28 -4.95 -4.34
CA TYR A 54 -0.25 -5.91 -3.95
C TYR A 54 0.49 -6.57 -5.14
N SER A 55 -0.18 -6.76 -6.28
CA SER A 55 0.40 -7.42 -7.46
C SER A 55 0.98 -6.49 -8.52
N ARG A 56 0.87 -5.16 -8.36
CA ARG A 56 1.27 -4.21 -9.41
C ARG A 56 2.02 -3.02 -8.83
N LYS A 57 3.33 -2.98 -9.06
CA LYS A 57 4.12 -1.74 -8.94
C LYS A 57 3.51 -0.70 -9.88
N GLY A 58 3.17 0.46 -9.35
CA GLY A 58 2.54 1.50 -10.16
C GLY A 58 3.48 2.09 -11.19
N SER A 59 2.95 2.96 -12.04
CA SER A 59 3.74 3.69 -13.05
C SER A 59 4.33 5.01 -12.54
N GLY A 60 4.01 5.44 -11.32
CA GLY A 60 4.32 6.80 -10.84
C GLY A 60 5.70 7.02 -10.23
N GLY A 61 6.61 6.04 -10.22
CA GLY A 61 7.97 6.20 -9.68
C GLY A 61 8.09 6.35 -8.16
N TYR A 62 7.00 6.66 -7.44
CA TYR A 62 6.99 6.75 -5.98
C TYR A 62 6.99 5.35 -5.34
N GLN A 63 8.10 5.01 -4.70
CA GLN A 63 8.31 3.73 -4.02
C GLN A 63 8.10 3.91 -2.52
N LEU A 64 6.86 4.21 -2.12
CA LEU A 64 6.53 4.58 -0.74
C LEU A 64 5.81 3.47 0.04
N ALA A 65 5.41 2.38 -0.62
CA ALA A 65 4.79 1.25 0.05
C ALA A 65 4.95 -0.06 -0.74
N PHE A 66 5.27 -1.17 -0.10
CA PHE A 66 5.31 -2.49 -0.75
C PHE A 66 4.70 -3.57 0.13
N PRO A 67 4.09 -4.61 -0.46
CA PRO A 67 3.44 -5.69 0.26
C PRO A 67 4.42 -6.82 0.58
N ILE A 68 4.14 -7.51 1.69
CA ILE A 68 4.72 -8.80 2.06
C ILE A 68 3.55 -9.74 2.36
N PRO A 69 3.49 -10.94 1.80
CA PRO A 69 2.44 -11.90 2.17
C PRO A 69 2.44 -12.15 3.69
N SER A 70 1.28 -12.04 4.35
CA SER A 70 1.19 -12.09 5.82
C SER A 70 1.74 -13.39 6.40
N ALA A 71 1.51 -14.53 5.73
CA ALA A 71 2.07 -15.82 6.11
C ALA A 71 3.62 -15.81 6.14
N LEU A 72 4.27 -15.15 5.17
CA LEU A 72 5.72 -15.00 5.14
C LEU A 72 6.21 -14.00 6.18
N TYR A 73 5.50 -12.89 6.36
CA TYR A 73 5.83 -11.89 7.37
C TYR A 73 5.92 -12.50 8.77
N HIS A 74 4.89 -13.27 9.16
CA HIS A 74 4.83 -13.91 10.47
C HIS A 74 5.82 -15.08 10.60
N SER A 75 5.94 -15.96 9.60
CA SER A 75 6.85 -17.11 9.67
C SER A 75 8.32 -16.71 9.75
N LEU A 76 8.71 -15.65 9.03
CA LEU A 76 10.06 -15.10 9.03
C LEU A 76 10.31 -14.13 10.21
N LYS A 77 9.28 -13.86 11.03
CA LYS A 77 9.32 -12.93 12.17
C LYS A 77 9.89 -11.55 11.78
N ILE A 78 9.43 -11.04 10.65
CA ILE A 78 9.93 -9.78 10.08
C ILE A 78 9.60 -8.62 11.02
N ASN A 79 10.57 -7.73 11.17
CA ASN A 79 10.45 -6.44 11.84
C ASN A 79 11.33 -5.40 11.13
N HIS A 80 11.42 -4.19 11.67
CA HIS A 80 12.21 -3.10 11.10
C HIS A 80 13.72 -3.36 11.03
N TYR A 81 14.25 -4.34 11.79
CA TYR A 81 15.66 -4.75 11.73
C TYR A 81 15.92 -5.90 10.75
N SER A 82 14.85 -6.45 10.15
CA SER A 82 14.94 -7.58 9.22
C SER A 82 15.35 -7.14 7.82
N LEU A 83 16.43 -6.35 7.71
CA LEU A 83 16.90 -5.66 6.50
C LEU A 83 17.00 -6.59 5.29
N LYS A 84 17.49 -7.81 5.49
CA LYS A 84 17.57 -8.83 4.43
C LYS A 84 16.20 -9.07 3.79
N TRP A 85 15.16 -9.29 4.60
CA TRP A 85 13.83 -9.58 4.09
C TRP A 85 13.16 -8.33 3.51
N LEU A 86 13.30 -7.18 4.17
CA LEU A 86 12.78 -5.90 3.68
C LEU A 86 13.33 -5.58 2.29
N ASN A 87 14.65 -5.73 2.10
CA ASN A 87 15.30 -5.55 0.80
C ASN A 87 14.79 -6.53 -0.26
N VAL A 88 14.63 -7.81 0.09
CA VAL A 88 14.13 -8.85 -0.83
C VAL A 88 12.72 -8.52 -1.31
N PHE A 89 11.79 -8.23 -0.41
CA PHE A 89 10.40 -7.94 -0.80
C PHE A 89 10.28 -6.61 -1.55
N TYR A 90 11.08 -5.61 -1.19
CA TYR A 90 11.18 -4.36 -1.94
C TYR A 90 11.60 -4.62 -3.39
N GLN A 91 12.69 -5.38 -3.60
CA GLN A 91 13.17 -5.76 -4.92
C GLN A 91 12.17 -6.59 -5.70
N LEU A 92 11.51 -7.55 -5.07
CA LEU A 92 10.50 -8.37 -5.74
C LEU A 92 9.33 -7.53 -6.25
N TYR A 93 8.88 -6.56 -5.46
CA TYR A 93 7.75 -5.72 -5.82
C TYR A 93 8.13 -4.64 -6.83
N TYR A 94 9.19 -3.87 -6.58
CA TYR A 94 9.59 -2.73 -7.42
C TYR A 94 10.52 -3.08 -8.56
N GLN A 95 11.25 -4.19 -8.47
CA GLN A 95 12.37 -4.55 -9.36
C GLN A 95 13.41 -3.42 -9.43
N ASP A 96 13.70 -2.82 -8.27
CA ASP A 96 14.61 -1.69 -8.12
C ASP A 96 15.52 -1.87 -6.88
N THR A 97 16.53 -1.03 -6.77
CA THR A 97 17.50 -1.03 -5.68
C THR A 97 16.82 -0.62 -4.36
N PRO A 98 16.93 -1.43 -3.30
CA PRO A 98 16.39 -1.09 -1.98
C PRO A 98 17.03 0.16 -1.40
N PRO A 99 16.32 0.85 -0.49
CA PRO A 99 16.91 1.95 0.24
C PRO A 99 18.06 1.48 1.15
N PRO A 100 19.01 2.36 1.48
CA PRO A 100 20.07 2.04 2.42
C PRO A 100 19.55 1.64 3.82
N PRO A 101 20.30 0.82 4.58
CA PRO A 101 19.90 0.30 5.89
C PRO A 101 19.32 1.33 6.88
N TRP A 102 19.90 2.52 6.95
CA TRP A 102 19.49 3.56 7.90
C TRP A 102 18.16 4.23 7.55
N GLN A 103 17.65 4.07 6.32
CA GLN A 103 16.38 4.66 5.90
C GLN A 103 15.18 3.82 6.34
N TRP A 104 15.35 2.53 6.65
CA TRP A 104 14.26 1.64 7.07
C TRP A 104 13.58 2.05 8.38
N LYS A 105 14.23 2.90 9.19
CA LYS A 105 13.62 3.48 10.40
C LYS A 105 12.47 4.46 10.11
N TYR A 106 12.37 4.95 8.88
CA TYR A 106 11.31 5.86 8.41
C TYR A 106 10.16 5.11 7.73
N TRP A 107 10.07 3.80 7.98
CA TRP A 107 9.05 2.93 7.44
C TRP A 107 8.29 2.28 8.59
N ASP A 108 6.99 2.13 8.39
CA ASP A 108 6.07 1.54 9.32
C ASP A 108 5.27 0.41 8.63
N THR A 109 4.45 -0.27 9.41
CA THR A 109 3.81 -1.52 9.03
C THR A 109 2.30 -1.41 9.21
N TYR A 110 1.56 -1.73 8.15
CA TYR A 110 0.12 -1.96 8.21
C TYR A 110 -0.17 -3.45 8.01
N ILE A 111 -0.81 -4.08 8.98
CA ILE A 111 -1.12 -5.51 8.96
C ILE A 111 -2.50 -5.71 8.34
N GLY A 112 -2.54 -6.14 7.08
CA GLY A 112 -3.74 -6.69 6.45
C GLY A 112 -3.79 -8.22 6.55
N GLU A 113 -4.96 -8.78 6.25
CA GLU A 113 -5.20 -10.23 6.39
C GLU A 113 -4.26 -11.06 5.51
N ASN A 114 -4.21 -10.77 4.20
CA ASN A 114 -3.38 -11.53 3.25
C ASN A 114 -2.01 -10.91 3.01
N TYR A 115 -1.89 -9.59 3.18
CA TYR A 115 -0.65 -8.85 2.98
C TYR A 115 -0.41 -7.83 4.08
N VAL A 116 0.82 -7.80 4.54
CA VAL A 116 1.40 -6.75 5.37
C VAL A 116 2.04 -5.71 4.47
N TRP A 117 1.70 -4.44 4.65
CA TRP A 117 2.28 -3.35 3.89
C TRP A 117 3.37 -2.66 4.70
N ILE A 118 4.57 -2.59 4.13
CA ILE A 118 5.65 -1.74 4.63
C ILE A 118 5.57 -0.42 3.88
N TYR A 119 5.42 0.70 4.59
CA TYR A 119 5.22 2.02 3.99
C TYR A 119 6.04 3.10 4.65
N LYS A 120 6.43 4.11 3.88
CA LYS A 120 7.23 5.25 4.36
C LYS A 120 6.34 6.25 5.10
N THR A 121 6.79 6.70 6.27
CA THR A 121 6.05 7.65 7.12
C THR A 121 6.51 9.10 6.98
N GLU A 122 7.59 9.34 6.22
CA GLU A 122 8.22 10.66 6.00
C GLU A 122 8.55 10.92 4.52
#